data_AF-A0A5S9NSA2-F1
#
_entry.id   AF-A0A5S9NSA2-F1
#
_cell.length_a   1.000
_cell.length_b   1.000
_cell.length_c   1.000
_cell.angle_alpha   90.00
_cell.angle_beta   90.00
_cell.angle_gamma   90.00
#
_symmetry.space_group_name_H-M   'P 1'
#
loop_
_entity.id
_entity.type
_entity.pdbx_description
1 polymer ?
#
loop_
_entity_poly.entity_id
_entity_poly.type
_entity_poly.pdbx_seq_one_letter_code
_entity_poly.pdbx_strand_id
1 'polypeptide(L)'
;MKKDMNSKLLCSVYRSASREGMYLYVKTSEELSKVPDALMSLLGQPELVMKFVIVPEKSVARVTGQVVMDGIEEKGFYLQMPLIEDDDMADIAQKNSKLNKLA
;
A
#
# COMPACT_ATOMS: atom_id res chain seq x y z
N MET A 1 15.24 16.61 4.10
CA MET A 1 15.66 16.06 2.80
C MET A 1 14.62 16.47 1.77
N LYS A 2 14.97 17.26 0.73
CA LYS A 2 14.03 17.55 -0.35
C LYS A 2 14.11 16.38 -1.33
N LYS A 3 13.10 15.51 -1.33
CA LYS A 3 13.01 14.43 -2.33
C LYS A 3 12.72 15.09 -3.67
N ASP A 4 13.59 14.87 -4.65
CA ASP A 4 13.47 15.51 -5.95
C ASP A 4 12.13 15.13 -6.59
N MET A 5 11.30 16.14 -6.92
CA MET A 5 10.02 15.96 -7.64
C MET A 5 10.17 15.22 -8.98
N ASN A 6 11.41 15.12 -9.50
CA ASN A 6 11.72 14.43 -10.74
C ASN A 6 12.23 12.97 -10.56
N SER A 7 12.18 12.44 -9.33
CA SER A 7 12.63 11.08 -9.04
C SER A 7 11.77 10.05 -9.77
N LYS A 8 12.41 9.14 -10.50
CA LYS A 8 11.78 8.04 -11.24
C LYS A 8 12.31 6.71 -10.72
N LEU A 9 11.42 5.79 -10.37
CA LEU A 9 11.79 4.46 -9.89
C LEU A 9 11.07 3.39 -10.70
N LEU A 10 11.80 2.40 -11.23
CA LEU A 10 11.19 1.27 -11.90
C LEU A 10 10.65 0.30 -10.84
N CYS A 11 9.33 0.24 -10.70
CA CYS A 11 8.64 -0.53 -9.67
C CYS A 11 7.94 -1.76 -10.29
N SER A 12 8.01 -2.88 -9.58
CA SER A 12 7.27 -4.10 -9.89
C SER A 12 6.19 -4.29 -8.83
N VAL A 13 4.96 -4.57 -9.27
CA VAL A 13 3.81 -4.78 -8.38
C VAL A 13 3.39 -6.23 -8.42
N TYR A 14 3.30 -6.81 -7.23
CA TYR A 14 2.83 -8.17 -7.03
C TYR A 14 1.50 -8.14 -6.29
N ARG A 15 0.53 -8.95 -6.70
CA ARG A 15 -0.70 -9.18 -5.94
C ARG A 15 -0.53 -10.40 -5.05
N SER A 16 -1.14 -10.37 -3.88
CA SER A 16 -1.28 -11.58 -3.07
C SER A 16 -2.24 -12.55 -3.75
N ALA A 17 -1.85 -13.83 -3.86
CA ALA A 17 -2.77 -14.89 -4.25
C ALA A 17 -3.69 -15.31 -3.09
N SER A 18 -3.29 -15.00 -1.84
CA SER A 18 -4.01 -15.42 -0.64
C SER A 18 -5.04 -14.41 -0.15
N ARG A 19 -4.85 -13.11 -0.46
CA ARG A 19 -5.73 -12.02 0.01
C ARG A 19 -6.00 -11.01 -1.09
N GLU A 20 -7.25 -10.92 -1.52
CA GLU A 20 -7.66 -9.89 -2.48
C GLU A 20 -7.44 -8.48 -1.93
N GLY A 21 -7.05 -7.56 -2.81
CA GLY A 21 -6.77 -6.17 -2.46
C GLY A 21 -5.42 -5.92 -1.75
N MET A 22 -4.63 -6.97 -1.50
CA MET A 22 -3.27 -6.85 -0.98
C MET A 22 -2.23 -6.79 -2.12
N TYR A 23 -1.42 -5.73 -2.12
CA TYR A 23 -0.40 -5.50 -3.15
C TYR A 23 0.96 -5.20 -2.54
N LEU A 24 2.01 -5.78 -3.14
CA LEU A 24 3.39 -5.56 -2.77
C LEU A 24 4.11 -4.81 -3.90
N TYR A 25 4.78 -3.73 -3.54
CA TYR A 25 5.55 -2.89 -4.45
C TYR A 25 7.02 -3.03 -4.10
N VAL A 26 7.85 -3.33 -5.10
CA VAL A 26 9.29 -3.51 -4.93
C VAL A 26 10.06 -2.86 -6.07
N LYS A 27 11.33 -2.56 -5.83
CA LYS A 27 12.21 -2.10 -6.90
C LYS A 27 12.44 -3.23 -7.89
N THR A 28 12.29 -2.93 -9.18
CA THR A 28 12.40 -3.95 -10.24
C THR A 28 13.79 -4.58 -10.32
N SER A 29 14.83 -3.86 -9.89
CA SER A 29 16.19 -4.42 -9.82
C SER A 29 16.41 -5.40 -8.67
N GLU A 30 15.58 -5.34 -7.63
CA GLU A 30 15.71 -6.18 -6.42
C GLU A 30 14.62 -7.25 -6.33
N GLU A 31 13.52 -7.05 -7.07
CA GLU A 31 12.33 -7.91 -7.09
C GLU A 31 11.93 -8.31 -5.66
N LEU A 32 11.82 -9.60 -5.36
CA LEU A 32 11.40 -10.08 -4.04
C LEU A 32 12.56 -10.29 -3.06
N SER A 33 13.80 -9.96 -3.44
CA SER A 33 15.01 -10.27 -2.66
C SER A 33 15.11 -9.53 -1.32
N LYS A 34 14.42 -8.39 -1.19
CA LYS A 34 14.38 -7.57 0.03
C LYS A 34 13.14 -7.82 0.88
N VAL A 35 12.28 -8.74 0.45
CA VAL A 35 10.99 -9.00 1.11
C VAL A 35 11.21 -10.05 2.20
N PRO A 36 10.87 -9.77 3.47
CA PRO A 36 11.00 -10.75 4.54
C PRO A 36 10.12 -11.98 4.32
N ASP A 37 10.59 -13.16 4.75
CA ASP A 37 9.87 -14.43 4.63
C ASP A 37 8.49 -14.42 5.29
N ALA A 38 8.34 -13.65 6.38
CA ALA A 38 7.05 -13.46 7.04
C ALA A 38 6.02 -12.76 6.13
N LEU A 39 6.47 -11.81 5.31
CA LEU A 39 5.63 -11.11 4.34
C LEU A 39 5.31 -12.01 3.14
N MET A 40 6.31 -12.77 2.67
CA MET A 40 6.12 -13.76 1.61
C MET A 40 5.10 -14.81 2.03
N SER A 41 5.16 -15.28 3.28
CA SER A 41 4.18 -16.22 3.85
C SER A 41 2.77 -15.64 3.91
N LEU A 42 2.64 -14.34 4.19
CA LEU A 42 1.34 -13.64 4.19
C LEU A 42 0.76 -13.46 2.76
N LEU A 43 1.64 -13.21 1.78
CA LEU A 43 1.26 -13.08 0.37
C LEU A 43 0.99 -14.45 -0.27
N GLY A 44 1.58 -15.52 0.26
CA GLY A 44 1.58 -16.86 -0.30
C GLY A 44 2.46 -16.91 -1.54
N GLN A 45 1.85 -17.05 -2.71
CA GLN A 45 2.54 -16.95 -4.00
C GLN A 45 2.22 -15.59 -4.65
N PRO A 46 3.06 -14.56 -4.44
CA PRO A 46 2.84 -13.26 -5.06
C PRO A 46 2.94 -13.36 -6.59
N GLU A 47 1.90 -12.91 -7.29
CA GLU A 47 1.88 -12.88 -8.75
C GLU A 47 2.21 -11.49 -9.27
N LEU A 48 3.15 -11.40 -10.22
CA LEU A 48 3.50 -10.14 -10.85
C LEU A 48 2.30 -9.62 -11.67
N VAL A 49 1.78 -8.45 -11.28
CA VAL A 49 0.67 -7.78 -11.95
C VAL A 49 1.17 -6.90 -13.09
N MET A 50 2.14 -6.04 -12.79
CA MET A 50 2.70 -5.09 -13.75
C MET A 50 4.05 -4.53 -13.30
N LYS A 51 4.80 -4.00 -14.26
CA LYS A 51 6.02 -3.22 -14.03
C LYS A 51 5.84 -1.84 -14.66
N PHE A 52 6.16 -0.78 -13.92
CA PHE A 52 6.04 0.59 -14.44
C PHE A 52 7.00 1.56 -13.72
N VAL A 53 7.19 2.73 -14.30
CA VAL A 53 7.96 3.81 -13.67
C VAL A 53 7.04 4.61 -12.76
N ILE A 54 7.33 4.59 -11.46
CA ILE A 54 6.64 5.42 -10.46
C ILE A 54 7.36 6.76 -10.32
N VAL A 55 6.58 7.82 -10.17
CA VAL A 55 7.00 9.19 -9.91
C VAL A 55 6.21 9.73 -8.72
N PRO A 56 6.77 10.65 -7.92
CA PRO A 56 6.15 11.07 -6.66
C PRO A 56 4.75 11.69 -6.84
N GLU A 57 4.53 12.39 -7.95
CA GLU A 57 3.26 13.06 -8.28
C GLU A 57 2.16 12.10 -8.74
N LYS A 58 2.51 10.86 -9.10
CA LYS A 58 1.56 9.88 -9.65
C LYS A 58 1.06 8.95 -8.55
N SER A 59 -0.25 8.95 -8.32
CA SER A 59 -0.89 7.95 -7.47
C SER A 59 -0.95 6.59 -8.16
N VAL A 60 -0.75 5.53 -7.39
CA VAL A 60 -0.85 4.14 -7.84
C VAL A 60 -1.84 3.41 -6.95
N ALA A 61 -2.88 2.85 -7.58
CA ALA A 61 -4.03 2.28 -6.91
C ALA A 61 -4.64 3.25 -5.89
N ARG A 62 -4.27 3.14 -4.61
CA ARG A 62 -4.82 3.93 -3.49
C ARG A 62 -3.75 4.68 -2.69
N VAL A 63 -2.50 4.68 -3.15
CA VAL A 63 -1.35 5.29 -2.47
C VAL A 63 -0.65 6.27 -3.41
N THR A 64 -0.04 7.33 -2.87
CA THR A 64 0.77 8.26 -3.66
C THR A 64 2.12 7.63 -4.02
N GLY A 65 2.65 7.97 -5.20
CA GLY A 65 3.95 7.46 -5.63
C GLY A 65 5.06 7.81 -4.64
N GLN A 66 4.97 8.97 -4.00
CA GLN A 66 5.88 9.39 -2.94
C GLN A 66 5.96 8.36 -1.80
N VAL A 67 4.82 7.96 -1.23
CA VAL A 67 4.77 7.01 -0.11
C VAL A 67 5.31 5.63 -0.50
N VAL A 68 5.00 5.17 -1.71
CA VAL A 68 5.54 3.91 -2.24
C VAL A 68 7.07 3.99 -2.38
N MET A 69 7.57 5.08 -2.96
CA MET A 69 9.00 5.29 -3.15
C MET A 69 9.74 5.41 -1.82
N ASP A 70 9.16 6.07 -0.82
CA ASP A 70 9.72 6.18 0.52
C ASP A 70 9.79 4.80 1.21
N GLY A 71 8.72 4.01 1.12
CA GLY A 71 8.70 2.66 1.68
C GLY A 71 9.74 1.74 1.02
N ILE A 72 9.85 1.78 -0.31
CA ILE A 72 10.85 1.00 -1.04
C ILE A 72 12.27 1.45 -0.70
N GLU A 73 12.52 2.75 -0.55
CA GLU A 73 13.86 3.26 -0.22
C GLU A 73 14.28 2.91 1.21
N GLU A 74 13.34 2.97 2.17
CA GLU A 74 13.62 2.68 3.57
C GLU A 74 13.70 1.17 3.86
N LYS A 75 12.79 0.38 3.30
CA LYS A 75 12.58 -1.04 3.67
C LYS A 75 12.90 -2.02 2.54
N GLY A 76 13.10 -1.54 1.32
CA GLY A 76 13.21 -2.37 0.11
C GLY A 76 11.86 -2.77 -0.50
N PHE A 77 10.74 -2.49 0.16
CA PHE A 77 9.39 -2.80 -0.31
C PHE A 77 8.33 -1.87 0.29
N TYR A 78 7.16 -1.80 -0.35
CA TYR A 78 5.97 -1.17 0.21
C TYR A 78 4.77 -2.13 0.10
N LEU A 79 4.06 -2.35 1.21
CA LEU A 79 2.88 -3.21 1.27
C LEU A 79 1.61 -2.35 1.36
N GLN A 80 0.73 -2.49 0.37
CA GLN A 80 -0.62 -1.96 0.40
C GLN A 80 -1.56 -3.05 0.95
N MET A 81 -2.16 -2.75 2.09
CA MET A 81 -3.22 -3.59 2.67
C MET A 81 -4.55 -3.34 1.94
N PRO A 82 -5.42 -4.36 1.83
CA PRO A 82 -6.80 -4.13 1.40
C PRO A 82 -7.47 -3.16 2.39
N LEU A 83 -8.30 -2.25 1.89
CA LEU A 83 -9.24 -1.58 2.79
C LEU A 83 -10.20 -2.67 3.25
N ILE A 84 -10.23 -2.89 4.56
CA ILE A 84 -11.34 -3.60 5.18
C ILE A 84 -12.55 -2.72 4.86
N GLU A 85 -13.46 -3.20 4.02
CA GLU A 85 -14.80 -2.62 4.01
C GLU A 85 -15.33 -2.93 5.40
N ASP A 86 -15.26 -1.96 6.30
CA ASP A 86 -16.01 -1.98 7.53
C ASP A 86 -17.50 -2.03 7.15
N ASP A 87 -18.02 -3.23 6.89
CA ASP A 87 -19.45 -3.54 7.09
C ASP A 87 -19.86 -3.28 8.57
N ASP A 88 -18.89 -3.06 9.47
CA ASP A 88 -19.08 -2.75 10.89
C ASP A 88 -19.01 -1.25 11.27
N MET A 89 -18.84 -0.30 10.32
CA MET A 89 -18.81 1.16 10.62
C MET A 89 -20.07 1.94 10.23
N ALA A 90 -21.20 1.26 10.02
CA ALA A 90 -22.49 1.97 9.93
C ALA A 90 -22.99 2.50 11.30
N ASP A 91 -22.46 2.04 12.44
CA ASP A 91 -23.08 2.26 13.76
C ASP A 91 -22.48 3.40 14.63
N ILE A 92 -21.33 3.97 14.27
CA ILE A 92 -20.64 4.93 15.16
C ILE A 92 -21.13 6.39 14.96
N ALA A 93 -21.70 6.73 13.81
CA ALA A 93 -22.19 8.09 13.56
C ALA A 93 -23.48 8.44 14.32
N GLN A 94 -24.30 7.45 14.73
CA GLN A 94 -25.61 7.73 15.36
C GLN A 94 -25.53 8.07 16.86
N LYS A 95 -24.47 7.66 17.57
CA LYS A 95 -24.39 7.80 19.04
C LYS A 95 -23.93 9.18 19.54
N ASN A 96 -23.35 10.03 18.70
CA ASN A 96 -22.96 11.39 19.09
C ASN A 96 -24.09 12.43 19.03
N SER A 97 -25.30 12.04 18.62
CA SER A 97 -26.45 12.96 18.48
C SER A 97 -27.28 13.19 19.74
N LYS A 98 -27.06 12.44 20.83
CA LYS A 98 -27.93 12.50 22.03
C LYS A 98 -27.33 13.18 23.26
N LEU A 99 -26.13 13.75 23.20
CA LEU A 99 -25.54 14.51 24.32
C LEU A 99 -25.70 16.04 24.22
N ASN A 100 -26.50 16.55 23.28
CA ASN A 100 -26.83 18.00 23.23
C ASN A 100 -28.32 18.34 23.33
N LYS A 101 -29.13 17.45 23.94
CA LYS A 101 -30.47 17.79 24.37
C LYS A 101 -30.75 17.10 25.70
N LEU A 102 -30.46 17.79 26.80
CA LEU A 102 -31.25 17.88 28.03
C LEU A 102 -30.37 18.38 29.19
N ALA A 103 -30.88 19.44 29.83
CA ALA A 103 -30.46 20.07 31.10
C ALA A 103 -29.27 21.03 31.06
#